data_AF-A0A0X3BQZ0-F1
#
_entry.id   AF-A0A0X3BQZ0-F1
#
_cell.length_a   1.000
_cell.length_b   1.000
_cell.length_c   1.000
_cell.angle_alpha   90.00
_cell.angle_beta   90.00
_cell.angle_gamma   90.00
#
_symmetry.space_group_name_H-M   'P 1'
#
loop_
_entity.id
_entity.type
_entity.pdbx_description
1 polymer ?
#
loop_
_entity_poly.entity_id
_entity_poly.type
_entity_poly.pdbx_seq_one_letter_code
_entity_poly.pdbx_strand_id
1 'polypeptide(L)'
;MDPATSPDAPPGLSRDLEGVLSGADAVVVFAGHKEYRGLEPARVKELCGCTWPVIVDGRNVVDPDAWIAEGFAYRGIGRGDKNGHALKE
;
A
#
# COMPACT_ATOMS: atom_id res chain seq x y z
N MET A 1 9.54 -8.29 -13.72
CA MET A 1 8.94 -8.55 -15.06
C MET A 1 9.94 -9.37 -15.85
N ASP A 2 9.50 -10.35 -16.65
CA ASP A 2 10.41 -10.98 -17.63
C ASP A 2 10.53 -10.04 -18.84
N PRO A 3 11.73 -9.53 -19.17
CA PRO A 3 11.95 -8.65 -20.32
C PRO A 3 11.44 -9.23 -21.65
N ALA A 4 11.39 -10.56 -21.78
CA ALA A 4 10.90 -11.24 -22.99
C ALA A 4 9.37 -11.15 -23.15
N THR A 5 8.63 -10.94 -22.05
CA THR A 5 7.15 -10.90 -22.07
C THR A 5 6.57 -9.49 -22.01
N SER A 6 7.37 -8.49 -21.67
CA SER A 6 6.94 -7.09 -21.62
C SER A 6 8.12 -6.14 -21.87
N PRO A 7 8.57 -5.99 -23.13
CA PRO A 7 9.75 -5.20 -23.48
C PRO A 7 9.58 -3.70 -23.19
N ASP A 8 8.34 -3.20 -23.18
CA ASP A 8 8.03 -1.79 -22.86
C ASP A 8 7.86 -1.52 -21.36
N ALA A 9 8.01 -2.55 -20.51
CA ALA A 9 7.90 -2.39 -19.08
C ALA A 9 9.06 -1.52 -18.56
N PRO A 10 8.78 -0.45 -17.79
CA PRO A 10 9.85 0.35 -17.21
C PRO A 10 10.72 -0.53 -16.27
N PRO A 11 12.03 -0.24 -16.17
CA PRO A 11 12.89 -0.92 -15.22
C PRO A 11 12.40 -0.68 -13.78
N GLY A 12 12.75 -1.57 -12.86
CA GLY A 12 12.37 -1.47 -11.44
C GLY A 12 11.05 -2.14 -11.07
N LEU A 13 10.36 -2.80 -12.00
CA LEU A 13 9.17 -3.59 -11.70
C LEU A 13 9.51 -4.98 -11.15
N SER A 14 9.23 -5.17 -9.86
CA SER A 14 9.36 -6.46 -9.17
C SER A 14 8.03 -7.21 -9.12
N ARG A 15 8.12 -8.55 -9.09
CA ARG A 15 6.98 -9.44 -8.75
C ARG A 15 7.02 -9.91 -7.29
N ASP A 16 8.13 -9.66 -6.61
CA ASP A 16 8.28 -9.90 -5.19
C ASP A 16 7.63 -8.74 -4.43
N LEU A 17 6.42 -8.98 -3.95
CA LEU A 17 5.63 -7.99 -3.23
C LEU A 17 6.25 -7.67 -1.87
N GLU A 18 6.79 -8.67 -1.17
CA GLU A 18 7.40 -8.47 0.14
C GLU A 18 8.66 -7.62 0.02
N GLY A 19 9.50 -7.89 -0.98
CA GLY A 19 10.68 -7.07 -1.27
C GLY A 19 10.35 -5.62 -1.68
N VAL A 20 9.20 -5.39 -2.35
CA VAL A 20 8.74 -4.03 -2.68
C VAL A 20 8.22 -3.28 -1.46
N LEU A 21 7.59 -3.97 -0.52
CA LEU A 21 7.05 -3.37 0.70
C LEU A 21 8.12 -3.17 1.78
N SER A 22 9.18 -3.97 1.75
CA SER A 22 10.26 -3.95 2.74
C SER A 22 10.89 -2.56 2.87
N GLY A 23 10.77 -1.96 4.07
CA GLY A 23 11.34 -0.64 4.36
C GLY A 23 10.61 0.53 3.70
N ALA A 24 9.44 0.32 3.07
CA ALA A 24 8.70 1.39 2.43
C ALA A 24 7.99 2.29 3.45
N ASP A 25 8.27 3.59 3.41
CA ASP A 25 7.54 4.59 4.20
C ASP A 25 6.10 4.81 3.71
N ALA A 26 5.86 4.57 2.41
CA ALA A 26 4.58 4.78 1.76
C ALA A 26 4.30 3.70 0.71
N VAL A 27 3.06 3.20 0.72
CA VAL A 27 2.52 2.26 -0.27
C VAL A 27 1.47 2.99 -1.10
N VAL A 28 1.56 2.88 -2.42
CA VAL A 28 0.64 3.57 -3.34
C VAL A 28 -0.02 2.56 -4.27
N VAL A 29 -1.35 2.50 -4.23
CA VAL A 29 -2.13 1.59 -5.06
C VAL A 29 -2.77 2.34 -6.24
N PHE A 30 -2.18 2.17 -7.42
CA PHE A 30 -2.65 2.79 -8.68
C PHE A 30 -3.39 1.83 -9.62
N ALA A 31 -3.26 0.52 -9.41
CA ALA A 31 -3.98 -0.49 -10.18
C ALA A 31 -5.02 -1.19 -9.30
N GLY A 32 -6.18 -1.51 -9.89
CA GLY A 32 -7.33 -2.09 -9.16
C GLY A 32 -7.31 -3.62 -9.10
N HIS A 33 -6.13 -4.24 -9.05
CA HIS A 33 -5.96 -5.70 -9.07
C HIS A 33 -6.61 -6.38 -7.85
N LYS A 34 -7.03 -7.63 -7.98
CA LYS A 34 -7.75 -8.35 -6.91
C LYS A 34 -6.83 -8.65 -5.73
N GLU A 35 -5.57 -8.89 -6.03
CA GLU A 35 -4.46 -9.17 -5.14
C GLU A 35 -4.30 -8.07 -4.09
N TYR A 36 -4.52 -6.80 -4.45
CA TYR A 36 -4.40 -5.69 -3.51
C TYR A 36 -5.56 -5.56 -2.53
N ARG A 37 -6.71 -6.19 -2.84
CA ARG A 37 -7.85 -6.23 -1.90
C ARG A 37 -7.62 -7.22 -0.76
N GLY A 38 -6.73 -8.19 -0.95
CA GLY A 38 -6.34 -9.17 0.06
C GLY A 38 -5.09 -8.77 0.86
N LEU A 39 -4.66 -7.52 0.76
CA LEU A 39 -3.56 -7.02 1.58
C LEU A 39 -4.02 -6.81 3.01
N GLU A 40 -3.35 -7.49 3.94
CA GLU A 40 -3.58 -7.36 5.37
C GLU A 40 -2.73 -6.21 5.94
N PRO A 41 -3.35 -5.17 6.55
CA PRO A 41 -2.63 -4.00 7.04
C PRO A 41 -1.47 -4.34 7.97
N ALA A 42 -1.67 -5.28 8.91
CA ALA A 42 -0.65 -5.67 9.89
C ALA A 42 0.60 -6.24 9.23
N ARG A 43 0.42 -7.10 8.21
CA ARG A 43 1.54 -7.67 7.46
C ARG A 43 2.26 -6.61 6.62
N VAL A 44 1.51 -5.69 6.01
CA VAL A 44 2.12 -4.59 5.24
C VAL A 44 2.91 -3.67 6.17
N LYS A 45 2.39 -3.33 7.36
CA LYS A 45 3.11 -2.52 8.36
C LYS A 45 4.39 -3.20 8.84
N GLU A 46 4.33 -4.49 9.13
CA GLU A 46 5.49 -5.29 9.51
C GLU A 46 6.60 -5.21 8.45
N LEU A 47 6.24 -5.36 7.18
CA LEU A 47 7.18 -5.25 6.05
C LEU A 47 7.73 -3.82 5.88
N CYS A 48 6.87 -2.81 5.97
CA CYS A 48 7.29 -1.41 5.94
C CYS A 48 8.31 -1.09 7.03
N GLY A 49 8.18 -1.69 8.23
CA GLY A 49 9.14 -1.58 9.31
C GLY A 49 9.18 -0.21 10.00
N CYS A 50 8.30 0.73 9.63
CA CYS A 50 8.19 2.05 10.24
C CYS A 50 6.93 2.15 11.12
N THR A 51 6.94 3.08 12.09
CA THR A 51 5.85 3.22 13.07
C THR A 51 4.53 3.69 12.43
N TRP A 52 4.63 4.58 11.44
CA TRP A 52 3.49 5.29 10.84
C TRP A 52 3.54 5.28 9.30
N PRO A 53 3.42 4.11 8.65
CA PRO A 53 3.45 4.03 7.19
C PRO A 53 2.25 4.75 6.56
N VAL A 54 2.42 5.20 5.32
CA VAL A 54 1.34 5.84 4.54
C VAL A 54 0.75 4.83 3.56
N ILE A 55 -0.59 4.80 3.45
CA ILE A 55 -1.29 4.12 2.35
C ILE A 55 -2.03 5.14 1.50
N VAL A 56 -1.67 5.21 0.21
CA VAL A 56 -2.36 6.03 -0.78
C VAL A 56 -3.16 5.13 -1.71
N ASP A 57 -4.48 5.27 -1.67
CA ASP A 57 -5.41 4.48 -2.48
C ASP A 57 -6.03 5.31 -3.60
N GLY A 58 -5.53 5.10 -4.82
CA GLY A 58 -6.07 5.71 -6.03
C GLY A 58 -7.22 4.93 -6.65
N ARG A 59 -7.52 3.72 -6.16
CA ARG A 59 -8.40 2.75 -6.84
C ARG A 59 -9.53 2.22 -5.98
N ASN A 60 -9.67 2.71 -4.76
CA ASN A 60 -10.69 2.30 -3.80
C ASN A 60 -10.65 0.79 -3.54
N VAL A 61 -9.46 0.26 -3.24
CA VAL A 61 -9.25 -1.18 -3.01
C VAL A 61 -8.99 -1.52 -1.55
N VAL A 62 -8.59 -0.56 -0.72
CA VAL A 62 -8.36 -0.79 0.71
C VAL A 62 -9.54 -0.29 1.53
N ASP A 63 -9.78 -0.92 2.68
CA ASP A 63 -10.69 -0.39 3.69
C ASP A 63 -9.95 0.67 4.53
N PRO A 64 -10.31 1.95 4.45
CA PRO A 64 -9.61 3.00 5.18
C PRO A 64 -9.57 2.74 6.69
N ASP A 65 -10.68 2.27 7.28
CA ASP A 65 -10.80 2.15 8.74
C ASP A 65 -9.90 1.04 9.28
N ALA A 66 -9.80 -0.08 8.55
CA ALA A 66 -8.91 -1.19 8.91
C ALA A 66 -7.43 -0.78 8.85
N TRP A 67 -7.02 -0.06 7.81
CA TRP A 67 -5.64 0.39 7.64
C TRP A 67 -5.24 1.44 8.68
N ILE A 68 -6.15 2.36 8.94
CA ILE A 68 -6.07 3.36 10.00
C ILE A 68 -5.92 2.69 11.38
N ALA A 69 -6.73 1.69 11.68
CA ALA A 69 -6.71 1.03 12.99
C ALA A 69 -5.37 0.33 13.30
N GLU A 70 -4.64 -0.07 12.25
CA GLU A 70 -3.29 -0.63 12.31
C GLU A 70 -2.20 0.44 12.41
N GLY A 71 -2.55 1.73 12.28
CA GLY A 71 -1.64 2.86 12.41
C GLY A 71 -1.09 3.39 11.09
N PHE A 72 -1.73 3.09 9.95
CA PHE A 72 -1.41 3.77 8.70
C PHE A 72 -2.03 5.17 8.66
N ALA A 73 -1.30 6.11 8.05
CA ALA A 73 -1.92 7.32 7.52
C ALA A 73 -2.54 7.02 6.14
N TYR A 74 -3.87 7.13 6.04
CA TYR A 74 -4.63 6.89 4.81
C TYR A 74 -4.80 8.16 3.97
N ARG A 75 -4.65 8.04 2.65
CA ARG A 75 -5.07 9.05 1.67
C ARG A 75 -5.81 8.39 0.52
N GLY A 76 -7.04 8.84 0.24
CA GLY A 76 -7.82 8.35 -0.90
C GLY A 76 -8.01 9.41 -1.98
N ILE A 77 -7.72 9.08 -3.25
CA ILE A 77 -8.00 9.99 -4.37
C ILE A 77 -9.52 10.14 -4.52
N GLY A 78 -10.02 11.38 -4.49
CA GLY A 78 -11.46 11.68 -4.56
C GLY A 78 -12.27 11.26 -3.32
N ARG A 79 -11.60 10.79 -2.25
CA ARG A 79 -12.23 10.33 -1.00
C ARG A 79 -11.77 11.14 0.22
N GLY A 80 -10.66 11.85 0.10
CA GLY A 80 -10.16 12.78 1.10
C GLY A 80 -9.35 12.11 2.21
N ASP A 81 -9.12 12.88 3.26
CA ASP A 81 -8.45 12.46 4.48
C ASP A 81 -9.48 11.79 5.42
N LYS A 82 -9.17 10.57 5.88
CA LYS A 82 -10.00 9.82 6.84
C LYS A 82 -9.30 9.60 8.18
N ASN A 83 -8.16 10.24 8.42
CA ASN A 83 -7.29 9.98 9.57
C ASN A 83 -7.80 10.57 10.90
N GLY A 84 -9.10 10.75 11.09
CA GLY A 84 -9.70 11.34 12.30
C GLY A 84 -9.65 10.46 13.55
N HIS A 85 -8.66 9.58 13.66
CA HIS A 85 -8.48 8.63 14.76
C HIS A 85 -7.28 9.04 15.62
N ALA A 86 -7.32 8.67 16.90
CA ALA A 86 -6.15 8.81 17.76
C ALA A 86 -5.04 7.87 17.24
N LEU A 87 -3.85 8.42 17.00
CA LEU A 87 -2.66 7.63 16.70
C LEU A 87 -2.37 6.71 17.91
N LYS A 88 -2.26 5.40 17.67
CA LYS A 88 -1.93 4.41 18.71
C LYS A 88 -0.43 4.18 18.74
N GLU A 89 0.22 4.57 19.83
CA GLU A 89 1.67 4.36 20.07
C GLU A 89 2.07 2.88 19.97
#